data_AF-A0A3D5PVW6-F1
#
_entry.id   AF-A0A3D5PVW6-F1
#
_cell.length_a   1.000
_cell.length_b   1.000
_cell.length_c   1.000
_cell.angle_alpha   90.00
_cell.angle_beta   90.00
_cell.angle_gamma   90.00
#
_symmetry.space_group_name_H-M   'P 1'
#
loop_
_entity.id
_entity.type
_entity.pdbx_description
1 polymer ?
#
loop_
_entity_poly.entity_id
_entity_poly.type
_entity_poly.pdbx_seq_one_letter_code
_entity_poly.pdbx_strand_id
1 'polypeptide(L)'
;MISMTWIYIMLLMLAGSFILQMVPLLIYFPAVLIVNILIFIIAFILIRRDPYVEKRGNILFMAGLTVINILTDLGILSYLMSWAAFAALVVWSMFGGGRGH
;
A
#
# COMPACT_ATOMS: atom_id res chain seq x y z
N MET A 1 -8.23 -18.77 -7.64
CA MET A 1 -9.25 -17.85 -7.11
C MET A 1 -8.55 -16.54 -6.77
N ILE A 2 -8.87 -15.43 -7.44
CA ILE A 2 -8.45 -14.11 -6.93
C ILE A 2 -9.05 -14.01 -5.53
N SER A 3 -8.21 -13.92 -4.50
CA SER A 3 -8.70 -13.70 -3.14
C SER A 3 -9.37 -12.33 -3.14
N MET A 4 -10.66 -12.29 -2.79
CA MET A 4 -11.46 -11.06 -2.72
C MET A 4 -10.77 -9.99 -1.85
N THR A 5 -9.90 -10.40 -0.93
CA THR A 5 -9.05 -9.56 -0.09
C THR A 5 -8.23 -8.55 -0.90
N TRP A 6 -7.63 -8.96 -2.03
CA TRP A 6 -6.85 -8.04 -2.88
C TRP A 6 -7.71 -7.01 -3.60
N ILE A 7 -8.92 -7.39 -4.01
CA ILE A 7 -9.88 -6.45 -4.60
C ILE A 7 -10.29 -5.41 -3.54
N TYR A 8 -10.57 -5.84 -2.31
CA TYR A 8 -10.87 -4.91 -1.21
C TYR A 8 -9.71 -3.97 -0.89
N ILE A 9 -8.46 -4.46 -0.92
CA ILE A 9 -7.27 -3.64 -0.72
C ILE A 9 -7.13 -2.60 -1.85
N MET A 10 -7.30 -3.00 -3.11
CA MET A 10 -7.21 -2.08 -4.25
C MET A 10 -8.29 -1.00 -4.20
N LEU A 11 -9.54 -1.37 -3.84
CA LEU A 11 -10.62 -0.41 -3.63
C LEU A 11 -10.32 0.56 -2.49
N LEU A 12 -9.77 0.05 -1.39
CA LEU A 12 -9.38 0.86 -0.23
C LEU A 12 -8.29 1.88 -0.60
N MET A 13 -7.29 1.47 -1.38
CA MET A 13 -6.22 2.35 -1.85
C MET A 13 -6.74 3.44 -2.79
N LEU A 14 -7.66 3.07 -3.70
CA LEU A 14 -8.30 4.02 -4.61
C LEU A 14 -9.13 5.05 -3.81
N ALA A 15 -9.92 4.59 -2.84
CA ALA A 15 -10.71 5.46 -1.97
C ALA A 15 -9.81 6.40 -1.15
N GLY A 16 -8.70 5.90 -0.60
CA GLY A 16 -7.74 6.73 0.13
C GLY A 16 -7.09 7.81 -0.73
N SER A 17 -6.71 7.47 -1.97
CA SER A 17 -6.18 8.43 -2.94
C SER A 17 -7.21 9.50 -3.31
N PHE A 18 -8.47 9.11 -3.47
CA PHE A 18 -9.58 10.04 -3.72
C PHE A 18 -9.78 11.01 -2.55
N ILE A 19 -9.74 10.52 -1.31
CA ILE A 19 -9.83 11.37 -0.12
C ILE A 19 -8.69 12.40 -0.12
N LEU A 20 -7.46 12.00 -0.40
CA LEU A 20 -6.30 12.90 -0.41
C LEU A 20 -6.41 14.00 -1.48
N GLN A 21 -7.06 13.74 -2.62
CA GLN A 21 -7.31 14.78 -3.63
C GLN A 21 -8.28 15.88 -3.16
N MET A 22 -9.16 15.56 -2.20
CA MET A 22 -10.11 16.52 -1.64
C MET A 22 -9.55 17.29 -0.44
N VAL A 23 -8.34 16.94 0.02
CA VAL A 23 -7.71 17.56 1.19
C VAL A 23 -7.04 18.88 0.83
N PRO A 24 -7.30 19.98 1.56
CA PRO A 24 -6.61 21.25 1.37
C PRO A 24 -5.09 21.14 1.64
N LEU A 25 -4.29 21.84 0.83
CA LEU A 25 -2.82 21.91 0.95
C LEU A 25 -2.33 22.23 2.37
N LEU A 26 -3.07 23.04 3.12
CA LEU A 26 -2.71 23.45 4.49
C LEU A 26 -2.59 22.27 5.47
N ILE A 27 -3.39 21.21 5.27
CA ILE A 27 -3.40 20.01 6.12
C ILE A 27 -2.97 18.75 5.36
N TYR A 28 -2.39 18.92 4.18
CA TYR A 28 -2.04 17.81 3.29
C TYR A 28 -0.96 16.90 3.90
N PHE A 29 0.10 17.48 4.47
CA PHE A 29 1.16 16.71 5.11
C PHE A 29 0.66 15.73 6.20
N PRO A 30 -0.09 16.17 7.24
CA PRO A 30 -0.62 15.25 8.23
C PRO A 30 -1.69 14.30 7.64
N ALA A 31 -2.48 14.74 6.66
CA ALA A 31 -3.50 13.89 6.04
C ALA A 31 -2.88 12.71 5.27
N VAL A 32 -1.79 12.93 4.52
CA VAL A 32 -1.07 11.86 3.79
C VAL A 32 -0.64 10.76 4.74
N LEU A 33 -0.06 11.11 5.90
CA LEU A 33 0.35 10.14 6.91
C LEU A 33 -0.85 9.38 7.49
N ILE A 34 -1.89 10.09 7.90
CA ILE A 34 -3.07 9.49 8.53
C ILE A 34 -3.76 8.52 7.56
N VAL A 35 -4.00 8.94 6.32
CA VAL A 35 -4.70 8.12 5.32
C VAL A 35 -3.88 6.88 4.96
N ASN A 36 -2.59 7.04 4.68
CA ASN A 36 -1.74 5.90 4.32
C ASN A 36 -1.57 4.90 5.48
N ILE A 37 -1.44 5.39 6.72
CA ILE A 37 -1.41 4.52 7.91
C ILE A 37 -2.75 3.79 8.09
N LEU A 38 -3.87 4.49 7.90
CA LEU A 38 -5.20 3.89 8.03
C LEU A 38 -5.43 2.78 7.00
N ILE A 39 -5.02 3.01 5.74
CA ILE A 39 -5.05 2.00 4.67
C ILE A 39 -4.22 0.78 5.08
N PHE A 40 -3.00 1.00 5.59
CA PHE A 40 -2.13 -0.08 6.03
C PHE A 40 -2.75 -0.91 7.17
N ILE A 41 -3.34 -0.26 8.17
CA ILE A 41 -4.00 -0.93 9.30
C ILE A 41 -5.18 -1.80 8.81
N ILE A 42 -6.03 -1.24 7.95
CA ILE A 42 -7.19 -1.97 7.43
C ILE A 42 -6.73 -3.15 6.55
N ALA A 43 -5.75 -2.93 5.68
CA ALA A 43 -5.16 -4.00 4.86
C ALA A 43 -4.51 -5.09 5.72
N PHE A 44 -3.81 -4.72 6.79
CA PHE A 44 -3.22 -5.66 7.74
C PHE A 44 -4.27 -6.54 8.42
N ILE A 45 -5.41 -5.97 8.81
CA ILE A 45 -6.53 -6.71 9.40
C ILE A 45 -7.14 -7.66 8.36
N LEU A 46 -7.38 -7.18 7.13
CA LEU A 46 -7.91 -7.97 6.01
C LEU A 46 -7.02 -9.19 5.70
N ILE A 47 -5.71 -8.99 5.54
CA ILE A 47 -4.74 -10.05 5.28
C ILE A 47 -4.67 -11.05 6.45
N ARG A 48 -4.76 -10.59 7.70
CA ARG A 48 -4.76 -11.49 8.87
C ARG A 48 -6.03 -12.34 8.98
N ARG A 49 -7.17 -11.83 8.52
CA ARG A 49 -8.46 -12.53 8.55
C ARG A 49 -8.60 -13.59 7.46
N ASP A 50 -7.86 -13.47 6.36
CA ASP A 50 -7.92 -14.44 5.26
C ASP A 50 -6.94 -15.62 5.52
N PRO A 51 -7.44 -16.85 5.69
CA PRO A 51 -6.59 -18.03 5.89
C PRO A 51 -5.91 -18.51 4.60
N TYR A 52 -6.36 -18.05 3.42
CA TYR A 52 -5.85 -18.48 2.12
C TYR A 52 -4.73 -17.59 1.57
N VAL A 53 -4.33 -16.55 2.31
CA VAL A 53 -3.38 -15.53 1.89
C VAL A 53 -2.10 -15.64 2.72
N GLU A 54 -0.95 -15.64 2.05
CA GLU A 54 0.35 -15.70 2.71
C GLU A 54 0.59 -14.44 3.57
N LYS A 55 0.66 -14.60 4.89
CA LYS A 55 0.61 -13.44 5.81
C LYS A 55 1.87 -12.58 5.74
N ARG A 56 3.07 -13.20 5.75
CA ARG A 56 4.34 -12.46 5.85
C ARG A 56 4.63 -11.65 4.60
N GLY A 57 4.64 -12.28 3.43
CA GLY A 57 4.92 -11.59 2.16
C GLY A 57 3.92 -10.49 1.85
N ASN A 58 2.63 -10.72 2.06
CA ASN A 58 1.61 -9.72 1.73
C ASN A 58 1.62 -8.53 2.71
N ILE A 59 1.92 -8.73 3.99
CA ILE A 59 2.10 -7.61 4.93
C ILE A 59 3.32 -6.77 4.57
N LEU A 60 4.45 -7.41 4.23
CA LEU A 60 5.67 -6.71 3.82
C LEU A 60 5.49 -5.96 2.51
N PHE A 61 4.78 -6.55 1.54
CA PHE A 61 4.39 -5.87 0.31
C PHE A 61 3.54 -4.65 0.61
N MET A 62 2.50 -4.80 1.44
CA MET A 62 1.66 -3.67 1.84
C MET A 62 2.46 -2.58 2.55
N ALA A 63 3.39 -2.94 3.43
CA ALA A 63 4.24 -1.96 4.11
C ALA A 63 5.12 -1.18 3.14
N GLY A 64 5.76 -1.87 2.19
CA GLY A 64 6.57 -1.22 1.16
C GLY A 64 5.73 -0.33 0.25
N LEU A 65 4.53 -0.76 -0.12
CA LEU A 65 3.59 0.03 -0.91
C LEU A 65 3.14 1.30 -0.17
N THR A 66 2.87 1.20 1.13
CA THR A 66 2.54 2.36 1.98
C THR A 66 3.69 3.36 2.05
N VAL A 67 4.94 2.89 2.17
CA VAL A 67 6.12 3.77 2.16
C VAL A 67 6.25 4.47 0.80
N ILE A 68 6.12 3.74 -0.30
CA ILE A 68 6.17 4.31 -1.65
C ILE A 68 5.10 5.38 -1.83
N ASN A 69 3.85 5.09 -1.43
CA ASN A 69 2.75 6.05 -1.52
C ASN A 69 3.03 7.32 -0.72
N ILE A 70 3.42 7.22 0.55
CA ILE A 70 3.74 8.38 1.38
C ILE A 70 4.84 9.22 0.74
N LEU A 71 5.92 8.59 0.28
CA LEU A 71 7.04 9.32 -0.34
C LEU A 71 6.63 9.97 -1.67
N THR A 72 5.71 9.36 -2.41
CA THR A 72 5.20 9.91 -3.68
C THR A 72 4.27 11.09 -3.42
N ASP A 73 3.32 10.95 -2.49
CA ASP A 73 2.37 11.99 -2.12
C ASP A 73 3.09 13.22 -1.53
N LEU A 74 4.14 13.00 -0.73
CA LEU A 74 4.97 14.08 -0.19
C LEU A 74 5.90 14.74 -1.22
N GLY A 75 5.94 14.24 -2.46
CA GLY A 75 6.80 14.78 -3.52
C GLY A 75 8.29 14.44 -3.37
N ILE A 76 8.63 13.48 -2.50
CA ILE A 76 10.01 12.99 -2.31
C ILE A 76 10.41 12.06 -3.47
N LEU A 77 9.48 11.19 -3.89
CA LEU A 77 9.64 10.39 -5.09
C LEU A 77 8.97 11.09 -6.27
N SER A 78 9.73 11.28 -7.35
CA SER A 78 9.15 11.66 -8.64
C SER A 78 8.25 10.54 -9.17
N TYR A 79 7.35 10.87 -10.09
CA TYR A 79 6.44 9.91 -10.72
C TYR A 79 7.18 8.67 -11.25
N LEU A 80 8.26 8.86 -12.01
CA LEU A 80 9.06 7.76 -12.56
C LEU A 80 9.73 6.91 -11.47
N MET A 81 10.23 7.55 -10.40
CA MET A 81 10.86 6.82 -9.28
C MET A 81 9.84 6.03 -8.47
N SER A 82 8.63 6.57 -8.28
CA SER A 82 7.52 5.86 -7.64
C SER A 82 7.12 4.60 -8.42
N TRP A 83 6.96 4.73 -9.75
CA TRP A 83 6.68 3.58 -10.62
C TRP A 83 7.80 2.54 -10.62
N ALA A 84 9.06 2.98 -10.64
CA ALA A 84 10.20 2.08 -10.55
C ALA A 84 10.25 1.34 -9.21
N ALA A 85 10.01 2.04 -8.09
CA ALA A 85 9.95 1.44 -6.76
C ALA A 85 8.79 0.45 -6.65
N PHE A 86 7.62 0.78 -7.21
CA PHE A 86 6.48 -0.12 -7.28
C PHE A 86 6.79 -1.37 -8.11
N ALA A 87 7.38 -1.21 -9.29
CA ALA A 87 7.78 -2.35 -10.13
C ALA A 87 8.79 -3.24 -9.41
N ALA A 88 9.78 -2.67 -8.72
CA ALA A 88 10.75 -3.42 -7.92
C ALA A 88 10.06 -4.19 -6.78
N LEU A 89 9.10 -3.58 -6.09
CA LEU A 89 8.32 -4.22 -5.04
C LEU A 89 7.48 -5.40 -5.58
N VAL A 90 6.87 -5.24 -6.76
CA VAL A 90 6.11 -6.30 -7.44
C VAL A 90 7.03 -7.46 -7.82
N VAL A 91 8.17 -7.16 -8.45
CA VAL A 91 9.17 -8.16 -8.82
C VAL A 91 9.64 -8.92 -7.57
N TRP A 92 10.01 -8.21 -6.51
CA TRP A 92 10.40 -8.82 -5.23
C TRP A 92 9.32 -9.75 -4.64
N SER A 93 8.06 -9.33 -4.68
CA SER A 93 6.92 -10.14 -4.23
C SER A 93 6.77 -11.43 -5.04
N MET A 94 6.93 -11.36 -6.37
CA MET A 94 6.85 -12.52 -7.26
C MET A 94 7.99 -13.52 -7.01
N PHE A 95 9.19 -13.04 -6.69
CA PHE A 95 10.36 -13.87 -6.37
C PHE A 95 10.34 -14.44 -4.94
N GLY A 96 9.22 -14.34 -4.22
CA GLY A 96 9.06 -14.94 -2.89
C GLY A 96 9.46 -14.04 -1.74
N GLY A 97 9.44 -12.72 -1.94
CA GLY A 97 9.64 -11.72 -0.91
C GLY A 97 8.75 -11.94 0.33
N GLY A 98 9.30 -12.62 1.35
CA GLY A 98 8.60 -12.93 2.59
C GLY A 98 8.31 -14.42 2.84
N ARG A 99 8.67 -15.31 1.92
CA ARG A 99 8.76 -16.76 2.18
C ARG A 99 9.96 -17.01 3.08
N GLY A 100 9.72 -17.03 4.39
CA GLY A 100 10.65 -17.65 5.32
C GLY A 100 10.67 -19.14 5.01
N HIS A 101 11.85 -19.68 4.70
CA HIS A 101 12.14 -21.09 4.94
C HIS A 101 11.91 -21.43 6.41
#